data_AF-A0A926ATJ9-F1
#
_entry.id   AF-A0A926ATJ9-F1
#
_cell.length_a   1.000
_cell.length_b   1.000
_cell.length_c   1.000
_cell.angle_alpha   90.00
_cell.angle_beta   90.00
_cell.angle_gamma   90.00
#
_symmetry.space_group_name_H-M   'P 1'
#
loop_
_entity.id
_entity.type
_entity.pdbx_description
1 polymer ?
#
loop_
_entity_poly.entity_id
_entity_poly.type
_entity_poly.pdbx_seq_one_letter_code
_entity_poly.pdbx_strand_id
1 'polypeptide(L)'
;MQNPALPTVLEEVLNRNHEPRDVFAALLPVLCDTLQSDRCFLYLRNPETRVGMITHCWRRAPEYPDVTDSDWKKEPESLPEEDPLFAAAL
;
A
#
# COMPACT_ATOMS: atom_id res chain seq x y z
N MET A 1 -22.00 14.50 -7.88
CA MET A 1 -21.26 13.63 -6.95
C MET A 1 -20.51 14.55 -6.01
N GLN A 2 -20.85 14.59 -4.73
CA GLN A 2 -20.08 15.37 -3.76
C GLN A 2 -18.70 14.71 -3.65
N ASN A 3 -17.65 15.47 -3.90
CA ASN A 3 -16.30 15.05 -3.59
C ASN A 3 -16.20 15.08 -2.05
N PRO A 4 -16.14 13.94 -1.34
CA PRO A 4 -15.96 13.99 0.10
C PRO A 4 -14.63 14.71 0.36
N ALA A 5 -14.67 15.77 1.17
CA ALA A 5 -13.45 16.45 1.60
C ALA A 5 -12.53 15.40 2.25
N LEU A 6 -11.25 15.44 1.89
CA LEU A 6 -10.27 14.51 2.46
C LEU A 6 -10.17 14.81 3.97
N PRO A 7 -10.11 13.80 4.86
CA PRO A 7 -9.83 14.04 6.27
C PRO A 7 -8.60 14.94 6.45
N THR A 8 -8.71 15.98 7.28
CA THR A 8 -7.66 17.01 7.46
C THR A 8 -6.28 16.40 7.75
N VAL A 9 -6.25 15.32 8.53
CA VAL A 9 -5.00 14.62 8.88
C VAL A 9 -4.29 14.02 7.66
N LEU A 10 -5.03 13.58 6.64
CA LEU A 10 -4.45 13.06 5.39
C LEU A 10 -4.00 14.22 4.49
N GLU A 11 -4.74 15.33 4.44
CA GLU A 11 -4.32 16.55 3.71
C GLU A 11 -3.00 17.10 4.24
N GLU A 12 -2.82 17.12 5.56
CA GLU A 12 -1.56 17.57 6.17
C GLU A 12 -0.35 16.73 5.75
N VAL A 13 -0.51 15.40 5.65
CA VAL A 13 0.57 14.51 5.20
C VAL A 13 0.98 14.84 3.76
N LEU A 14 0.00 15.02 2.88
CA LEU A 14 0.24 15.32 1.46
C LEU A 14 0.88 16.70 1.24
N ASN A 15 0.60 17.66 2.13
CA ASN A 15 1.16 19.02 2.03
C ASN A 15 2.58 19.13 2.61
N ARG A 16 2.99 18.24 3.52
CA ARG A 16 4.30 18.29 4.20
C ARG A 16 5.40 17.46 3.54
N ASN A 17 5.02 16.46 2.73
CA ASN A 17 5.96 15.54 2.09
C ASN A 17 5.87 15.69 0.57
N HIS A 18 7.01 15.66 -0.11
CA HIS A 18 7.07 15.86 -1.56
C HIS A 18 7.69 14.68 -2.31
N GLU A 19 8.61 13.95 -1.67
CA GLU A 19 9.18 12.74 -2.25
C GLU A 19 8.18 11.57 -2.12
N PRO A 20 7.90 10.80 -3.19
CA PRO A 20 6.89 9.74 -3.17
C PRO A 20 7.07 8.74 -2.02
N ARG A 21 8.32 8.36 -1.73
CA ARG A 21 8.66 7.46 -0.62
C ARG A 21 8.21 8.02 0.72
N ASP A 22 8.50 9.29 0.97
CA ASP A 22 8.22 9.93 2.25
C ASP A 22 6.71 10.19 2.41
N VAL A 23 6.04 10.53 1.30
CA VAL A 23 4.57 10.64 1.26
C VAL A 23 3.92 9.33 1.69
N PHE A 24 4.26 8.20 1.07
CA PHE A 24 3.64 6.92 1.40
C PHE A 24 4.02 6.43 2.80
N ALA A 25 5.28 6.58 3.21
CA ALA A 25 5.73 6.23 4.55
C ALA A 25 4.93 6.99 5.65
N ALA A 26 4.62 8.27 5.42
CA ALA A 26 3.83 9.07 6.36
C ALA A 26 2.31 8.82 6.23
N LEU A 27 1.81 8.48 5.03
CA LEU A 27 0.38 8.31 4.76
C LEU A 27 -0.18 7.01 5.34
N LEU A 28 0.55 5.90 5.18
CA LEU A 28 0.06 4.57 5.56
C LEU A 28 -0.41 4.47 7.04
N PRO A 29 0.35 4.97 8.05
CA PRO A 29 -0.10 4.98 9.43
C PRO A 29 -1.42 5.74 9.62
N VAL A 30 -1.49 6.97 9.10
CA VAL A 30 -2.66 7.85 9.24
C VAL A 30 -3.89 7.26 8.57
N LEU A 31 -3.71 6.65 7.39
CA LEU A 31 -4.76 5.96 6.67
C LEU A 31 -5.30 4.77 7.47
N CYS A 32 -4.41 3.95 8.04
CA CYS A 32 -4.82 2.79 8.84
C CYS A 32 -5.54 3.20 10.12
N ASP A 33 -5.09 4.25 10.78
CA ASP A 33 -5.78 4.79 11.95
C ASP A 33 -7.15 5.33 11.57
N THR A 34 -7.27 6.05 10.45
CA THR A 34 -8.56 6.59 9.98
C THR A 34 -9.55 5.48 9.63
N LEU A 35 -9.07 4.43 8.96
CA LEU A 35 -9.90 3.29 8.53
C LEU A 35 -10.05 2.20 9.60
N GLN A 36 -9.39 2.36 10.75
CA GLN A 36 -9.34 1.37 11.82
C GLN A 36 -8.79 0.00 11.36
N SER A 37 -7.86 0.00 10.40
CA SER A 37 -7.21 -1.20 9.86
C SER A 37 -6.01 -1.65 10.69
N ASP A 38 -5.76 -2.96 10.73
CA ASP A 38 -4.61 -3.54 11.46
C ASP A 38 -3.31 -3.56 10.62
N ARG A 39 -3.43 -3.55 9.29
CA ARG A 39 -2.30 -3.58 8.36
C ARG A 39 -2.66 -2.95 7.01
N CYS A 40 -1.72 -2.25 6.41
CA CYS A 40 -1.80 -1.78 5.03
C CYS A 40 -0.41 -1.84 4.39
N PHE A 41 -0.35 -2.15 3.10
CA PHE A 41 0.90 -2.16 2.35
C PHE A 41 0.66 -1.69 0.92
N LEU A 42 1.73 -1.20 0.30
CA LEU A 42 1.74 -0.75 -1.08
C LEU A 42 2.51 -1.75 -1.94
N TYR A 43 1.79 -2.46 -2.80
CA TYR A 43 2.37 -3.33 -3.81
C TYR A 43 2.60 -2.54 -5.11
N LEU A 44 3.86 -2.51 -5.57
CA LEU A 44 4.24 -1.92 -6.84
C LEU A 44 4.46 -3.03 -7.87
N ARG A 45 3.86 -2.88 -9.05
CA ARG A 45 3.88 -3.87 -10.13
C ARG A 45 4.39 -3.27 -11.43
N ASN A 46 5.17 -4.05 -12.17
CA ASN A 46 5.39 -3.86 -13.59
C ASN A 46 4.63 -4.94 -14.38
N PRO A 47 3.54 -4.60 -15.08
CA PRO A 47 2.71 -5.59 -15.79
C PRO A 47 3.41 -6.21 -17.00
N GLU A 48 4.33 -5.50 -17.65
CA GLU A 48 5.04 -5.98 -18.84
C GLU A 48 5.99 -7.13 -18.50
N THR A 49 6.70 -7.00 -17.37
CA THR A 49 7.68 -7.97 -16.91
C THR A 49 7.15 -8.93 -15.84
N ARG A 50 5.92 -8.68 -15.36
CA ARG A 50 5.27 -9.45 -14.27
C ARG A 50 6.15 -9.57 -13.04
N VAL A 51 6.79 -8.45 -12.68
CA VAL A 51 7.53 -8.34 -11.42
C VAL A 51 6.86 -7.34 -10.53
N GLY A 52 6.89 -7.58 -9.24
CA GLY A 52 6.44 -6.62 -8.26
C GLY A 52 7.20 -6.73 -6.95
N MET A 53 6.86 -5.80 -6.05
CA MET A 53 7.53 -5.64 -4.77
C MET A 53 6.61 -4.89 -3.81
N ILE A 54 6.62 -5.28 -2.55
CA ILE A 54 5.97 -4.50 -1.49
C ILE A 54 6.95 -3.42 -0.99
N THR A 55 6.67 -2.18 -1.37
CA THR A 55 7.55 -1.02 -1.10
C THR A 55 7.36 -0.41 0.28
N HIS A 56 6.16 -0.51 0.83
CA HIS A 56 5.78 0.05 2.12
C HIS A 56 4.83 -0.93 2.80
N CYS A 57 5.04 -1.20 4.09
CA CYS A 57 4.10 -1.94 4.92
C CYS A 57 4.01 -1.24 6.27
N TRP A 58 2.79 -0.89 6.68
CA TRP A 58 2.50 -0.45 8.03
C TRP A 58 1.68 -1.52 8.75
N ARG A 59 1.99 -1.71 10.03
CA ARG A 59 1.40 -2.72 10.90
C ARG A 59 1.05 -2.03 12.21
N ARG A 60 -0.17 -2.24 12.71
CA ARG A 60 -0.60 -1.71 14.01
C ARG A 60 0.23 -2.27 15.16
N ALA A 61 0.62 -3.53 15.04
CA ALA A 61 1.37 -4.24 16.06
C ALA A 61 2.20 -5.40 15.47
N PRO A 62 3.24 -5.89 16.18
CA PRO A 62 4.20 -6.84 15.63
C PRO A 62 3.64 -8.22 15.25
N GLU A 63 2.49 -8.61 15.80
CA GLU A 63 1.77 -9.85 15.50
C GLU A 63 1.23 -9.90 14.07
N TYR A 64 0.99 -8.74 13.46
CA TYR A 64 0.59 -8.67 12.05
C TYR A 64 1.82 -8.85 11.17
N PRO A 65 1.80 -9.74 10.16
CA PRO A 65 2.99 -10.05 9.38
C PRO A 65 3.52 -8.81 8.64
N ASP A 66 4.83 -8.61 8.74
CA ASP A 66 5.55 -7.71 7.86
C ASP A 66 5.76 -8.42 6.52
N VAL A 67 5.32 -7.78 5.44
CA VAL A 67 5.40 -8.32 4.08
C VAL A 67 6.27 -7.45 3.19
N THR A 68 7.08 -6.56 3.77
CA THR A 68 8.07 -5.80 2.98
C THR A 68 9.03 -6.74 2.24
N ASP A 69 9.26 -6.42 0.98
CA ASP A 69 10.23 -7.11 0.15
C ASP A 69 11.52 -6.29 0.06
N SER A 70 12.66 -6.97 0.03
CA SER A 70 13.95 -6.33 -0.24
C SER A 70 14.19 -6.08 -1.73
N ASP A 71 13.54 -6.87 -2.60
CA ASP A 71 13.85 -6.96 -4.03
C ASP A 71 12.59 -7.17 -4.88
N TRP A 72 12.66 -6.76 -6.15
CA TRP A 72 11.66 -7.08 -7.15
C TRP A 72 11.63 -8.59 -7.43
N LYS A 73 10.44 -9.18 -7.34
CA LYS A 73 10.21 -10.61 -7.51
C LYS A 73 9.25 -10.86 -8.66
N LYS A 74 9.45 -11.96 -9.37
CA LYS A 74 8.50 -12.43 -10.37
C LYS A 74 7.20 -12.85 -9.68
N GLU A 75 6.08 -12.39 -10.21
CA GLU A 75 4.76 -12.76 -9.74
C GLU A 75 4.50 -14.26 -9.99
N PRO A 76 4.00 -15.01 -9.00
CA PRO A 76 3.55 -16.39 -9.22
C PRO A 76 2.47 -16.43 -10.30
N GLU A 77 2.53 -17.43 -11.18
CA GLU A 77 1.50 -17.58 -12.24
C GLU A 77 0.11 -17.88 -11.66
N SER A 78 0.05 -18.50 -10.47
CA SER A 78 -1.18 -18.79 -9.74
C SER A 78 -1.74 -17.59 -8.95
N LEU A 79 -1.01 -16.48 -8.84
CA LEU A 79 -1.40 -15.32 -8.03
C LEU A 79 -2.81 -14.77 -8.37
N PRO A 80 -3.23 -14.66 -9.65
CA PRO A 80 -4.59 -14.21 -9.98
C PRO A 80 -5.69 -15.22 -9.59
N GLU A 81 -5.35 -16.50 -9.47
CA GLU A 81 -6.30 -17.56 -9.09
C GLU A 81 -6.46 -17.63 -7.57
N GLU A 82 -5.38 -17.35 -6.83
CA GLU A 82 -5.33 -17.41 -5.37
C GLU A 82 -5.81 -16.12 -4.68
N ASP A 83 -5.60 -14.95 -5.32
CA ASP A 83 -5.98 -13.64 -4.78
C ASP A 83 -6.94 -12.90 -5.73
N PRO A 84 -8.26 -12.97 -5.47
CA PRO A 84 -9.27 -12.27 -6.27
C PRO A 84 -9.12 -10.75 -6.30
N LEU A 85 -8.57 -10.15 -5.23
CA LEU A 85 -8.34 -8.70 -5.18
C LEU A 85 -7.17 -8.32 -6.08
N PHE A 86 -6.11 -9.13 -6.07
CA PHE A 86 -5.00 -8.98 -7.00
C PHE A 86 -5.46 -9.18 -8.44
N ALA A 87 -6.27 -10.20 -8.70
CA ALA A 87 -6.81 -10.50 -10.02
C ALA A 87 -7.62 -9.33 -10.60
N ALA A 88 -8.39 -8.63 -9.76
CA ALA A 88 -9.16 -7.45 -10.16
C ALA A 88 -8.30 -6.24 -10.55
N ALA A 89 -7.02 -6.23 -10.16
CA ALA A 89 -6.06 -5.16 -10.46
C ALA A 89 -5.16 -5.45 -11.68
N LEU A 90 -5.35 -6.60 -12.35
CA LEU A 90 -4.64 -6.99 -13.57
C LEU A 90 -5.29 -6.44 -14.84
#